data_AF-A0A1F8N356-F1
#
_entry.id   AF-A0A1F8N356-F1
#
_cell.length_a   1.000
_cell.length_b   1.000
_cell.length_c   1.000
_cell.angle_alpha   90.00
_cell.angle_beta   90.00
_cell.angle_gamma   90.00
#
_symmetry.space_group_name_H-M   'P 1'
#
loop_
_entity.id
_entity.type
_entity.pdbx_description
1 polymer ?
#
loop_
_entity_poly.entity_id
_entity_poly.type
_entity_poly.pdbx_seq_one_letter_code
_entity_poly.pdbx_strand_id
1 'polypeptide(L)'
;MDGLKDYSGEFRPGLELQDFSKEMLRKYLQEVSKLYLLIGGVWFNCIRDKFGEQTADELHWEFWETLGGVHEINRPRVALDIWGHDVEAVLKWVQVDPGVGLIFDIDCELKNKDLGILTIKDCNALRYYERHKDKALLESACGLDCWGFPKGIRRFHPDLSMKCLKVPPRQGPHEPACIWEVRMDPAHSSLVNPALPEYARRAAAKADWDLPLR
;
A
#
# COMPACT_ATOMS: atom_id res chain seq x y z
N MET A 1 2.11 -32.14 -8.76
CA MET A 1 1.76 -31.88 -10.17
C MET A 1 2.15 -30.45 -10.45
N ASP A 2 3.01 -30.22 -11.42
CA ASP A 2 3.39 -28.85 -11.79
C ASP A 2 2.23 -28.24 -12.59
N GLY A 3 1.48 -27.33 -11.96
CA GLY A 3 0.40 -26.59 -12.63
C GLY A 3 0.90 -25.76 -13.81
N LEU A 4 -0.02 -25.12 -14.53
CA LEU A 4 0.28 -24.30 -15.70
C LEU A 4 1.28 -23.18 -15.37
N LYS A 5 2.28 -23.01 -16.24
CA LYS A 5 3.32 -21.97 -16.10
C LYS A 5 2.98 -20.69 -16.86
N ASP A 6 2.01 -20.77 -17.78
CA ASP A 6 1.47 -19.69 -18.59
C ASP A 6 0.11 -20.13 -19.19
N TYR A 7 -0.49 -19.29 -20.04
CA TYR A 7 -1.71 -19.62 -20.78
C TYR A 7 -1.58 -19.34 -22.29
N SER A 8 -0.40 -19.66 -22.86
CA SER A 8 -0.09 -19.44 -24.29
C SER A 8 -0.63 -20.53 -25.22
N GLY A 9 -1.09 -21.64 -24.66
CA GLY A 9 -1.64 -22.78 -25.40
C GLY A 9 -3.09 -22.59 -25.86
N GLU A 10 -3.72 -23.69 -26.25
CA GLU A 10 -5.12 -23.68 -26.67
C GLU A 10 -6.07 -23.19 -25.57
N PHE A 11 -7.15 -22.54 -25.98
CA PHE A 11 -8.22 -22.09 -25.09
C PHE A 11 -8.78 -23.27 -24.30
N ARG A 12 -8.87 -23.12 -22.97
CA ARG A 12 -9.41 -24.10 -22.04
C ARG A 12 -10.73 -23.58 -21.45
N PRO A 13 -11.89 -24.11 -21.85
CA PRO A 13 -13.20 -23.64 -21.38
C PRO A 13 -13.44 -23.79 -19.88
N GLY A 14 -12.74 -24.73 -19.21
CA GLY A 14 -12.87 -25.01 -17.78
C GLY A 14 -11.64 -24.59 -16.97
N LEU A 15 -10.93 -23.54 -17.40
CA LEU A 15 -9.76 -23.04 -16.68
C LEU A 15 -10.15 -22.44 -15.33
N GLU A 16 -9.50 -22.89 -14.27
CA GLU A 16 -9.63 -22.34 -12.93
C GLU A 16 -8.26 -21.81 -12.44
N LEU A 17 -8.25 -20.92 -11.43
CA LEU A 17 -6.98 -20.37 -10.91
C LEU A 17 -6.07 -21.47 -10.34
N GLN A 18 -6.64 -22.49 -9.71
CA GLN A 18 -5.91 -23.65 -9.17
C GLN A 18 -5.20 -24.49 -10.23
N ASP A 19 -5.53 -24.34 -11.51
CA ASP A 19 -4.83 -25.03 -12.60
C ASP A 19 -3.42 -24.47 -12.81
N PHE A 20 -3.17 -23.23 -12.38
CA PHE A 20 -1.85 -22.60 -12.47
C PHE A 20 -0.91 -23.06 -11.36
N SER A 21 0.37 -23.14 -11.69
CA SER A 21 1.43 -23.35 -10.70
C SER A 21 1.45 -22.21 -9.68
N LYS A 22 1.89 -22.50 -8.44
CA LYS A 22 2.06 -21.48 -7.39
C LYS A 22 2.93 -20.31 -7.85
N GLU A 23 3.97 -20.61 -8.63
CA GLU A 23 4.87 -19.60 -9.20
C GLU A 23 4.16 -18.69 -10.20
N MET A 24 3.30 -19.25 -11.06
CA MET A 24 2.51 -18.45 -11.98
C MET A 24 1.45 -17.62 -11.27
N LEU A 25 0.75 -18.19 -10.28
CA LEU A 25 -0.20 -17.46 -9.44
C LEU A 25 0.47 -16.30 -8.70
N ARG A 26 1.67 -16.53 -8.13
CA ARG A 26 2.48 -15.46 -7.53
C ARG A 26 2.75 -14.36 -8.55
N LYS A 27 3.32 -14.67 -9.72
CA LYS A 27 3.60 -13.68 -10.76
C LYS A 27 2.35 -12.90 -11.17
N TYR A 28 1.23 -13.60 -11.38
CA TYR A 28 -0.02 -12.98 -11.77
C TYR A 28 -0.54 -12.03 -10.68
N LEU A 29 -0.49 -12.42 -9.41
CA LEU A 29 -0.86 -11.56 -8.28
C LEU A 29 -0.01 -10.29 -8.24
N GLN A 30 1.30 -10.38 -8.53
CA GLN A 30 2.17 -9.20 -8.63
C GLN A 30 1.76 -8.28 -9.79
N GLU A 31 1.40 -8.82 -10.95
CA GLU A 31 0.92 -8.02 -12.09
C GLU A 31 -0.43 -7.35 -11.81
N VAL A 32 -1.36 -8.05 -11.15
CA VAL A 32 -2.64 -7.47 -10.71
C VAL A 32 -2.41 -6.35 -9.69
N SER A 33 -1.46 -6.52 -8.77
CA SER A 33 -1.09 -5.50 -7.77
C SER A 33 -0.46 -4.25 -8.41
N LYS A 34 0.38 -4.44 -9.44
CA LYS A 34 0.90 -3.32 -10.26
C LYS A 34 -0.22 -2.61 -11.03
N LEU A 35 -1.18 -3.37 -11.58
CA LEU A 35 -2.34 -2.80 -12.28
C LEU A 35 -3.19 -1.95 -11.33
N TYR A 36 -3.39 -2.40 -10.09
CA TYR A 36 -4.08 -1.64 -9.04
C TYR A 36 -3.45 -0.24 -8.85
N LEU A 37 -2.14 -0.16 -8.63
CA LEU A 37 -1.45 1.12 -8.49
C LEU A 37 -1.46 1.96 -9.77
N LEU A 38 -1.31 1.31 -10.94
CA LEU A 38 -1.36 1.99 -12.22
C LEU A 38 -2.70 2.70 -12.43
N ILE A 39 -3.82 2.02 -12.13
CA ILE A 39 -5.16 2.60 -12.25
C ILE A 39 -5.30 3.83 -11.34
N GLY A 40 -4.83 3.73 -10.08
CA GLY A 40 -4.83 4.87 -9.15
C GLY A 40 -4.02 6.06 -9.69
N GLY A 41 -2.81 5.80 -10.19
CA GLY A 41 -1.94 6.83 -10.77
C GLY A 41 -2.51 7.47 -12.04
N VAL A 42 -3.12 6.67 -12.94
CA VAL A 42 -3.79 7.17 -14.15
C VAL A 42 -4.98 8.05 -13.76
N TRP A 43 -5.81 7.61 -12.81
CA TRP A 43 -6.94 8.39 -12.33
C TRP A 43 -6.52 9.73 -11.73
N PHE A 44 -5.51 9.73 -10.85
CA PHE A 44 -4.95 10.94 -10.26
C PHE A 44 -4.46 11.92 -11.34
N ASN A 45 -3.68 11.44 -12.31
CA ASN A 45 -3.17 12.28 -13.40
C ASN A 45 -4.30 12.84 -14.28
N CYS A 46 -5.33 12.04 -14.58
CA CYS A 46 -6.49 12.54 -15.33
C CYS A 46 -7.23 13.66 -14.60
N ILE A 47 -7.33 13.59 -13.26
CA ILE A 47 -7.93 14.67 -12.46
C ILE A 47 -7.04 15.90 -12.49
N ARG A 48 -5.72 15.73 -12.27
CA ARG A 48 -4.75 16.82 -12.30
C ARG A 48 -4.79 17.59 -13.62
N ASP A 49 -4.81 16.88 -14.74
CA ASP A 49 -4.82 17.48 -16.07
C ASP A 49 -6.11 18.27 -16.36
N LYS A 50 -7.25 17.84 -15.77
CA LYS A 50 -8.57 18.46 -16.00
C LYS A 50 -8.92 19.56 -15.01
N PHE A 51 -8.49 19.42 -13.76
CA PHE A 51 -8.98 20.22 -12.62
C PHE A 51 -7.87 20.89 -11.81
N GLY A 52 -6.60 20.73 -12.22
CA GLY A 52 -5.45 21.29 -11.55
C GLY A 52 -4.92 20.45 -10.38
N GLU A 53 -3.72 20.79 -9.94
CA GLU A 53 -2.96 20.06 -8.91
C GLU A 53 -3.67 20.02 -7.55
N GLN A 54 -4.11 21.17 -7.05
CA GLN A 54 -4.79 21.26 -5.75
C GLN A 54 -6.01 20.34 -5.67
N THR A 55 -6.88 20.36 -6.69
CA THR A 55 -8.08 19.51 -6.73
C THR A 55 -7.71 18.03 -6.78
N ALA A 56 -6.67 17.68 -7.55
CA ALA A 56 -6.20 16.31 -7.65
C ALA A 56 -5.68 15.80 -6.30
N ASP A 57 -4.90 16.61 -5.59
CA ASP A 57 -4.41 16.27 -4.26
C ASP A 57 -5.58 16.12 -3.28
N GLU A 58 -6.50 17.09 -3.19
CA GLU A 58 -7.66 16.99 -2.31
C GLU A 58 -8.46 15.70 -2.52
N LEU A 59 -8.78 15.36 -3.78
CA LEU A 59 -9.52 14.14 -4.11
C LEU A 59 -8.71 12.86 -3.88
N HIS A 60 -7.41 12.89 -4.13
CA HIS A 60 -6.53 11.75 -3.87
C HIS A 60 -6.46 11.45 -2.38
N TRP A 61 -6.36 12.49 -1.56
CA TRP A 61 -6.31 12.36 -0.10
C TRP A 61 -7.63 11.82 0.43
N GLU A 62 -8.77 12.32 -0.07
CA GLU A 62 -10.08 11.79 0.28
C GLU A 62 -10.27 10.33 -0.13
N PHE A 63 -9.78 9.92 -1.30
CA PHE A 63 -9.86 8.53 -1.74
C PHE A 63 -9.17 7.59 -0.74
N TRP A 64 -7.95 7.92 -0.33
CA TRP A 64 -7.18 7.12 0.63
C TRP A 64 -7.72 7.20 2.06
N GLU A 65 -8.28 8.33 2.47
CA GLU A 65 -8.89 8.48 3.79
C GLU A 65 -10.24 7.77 3.92
N THR A 66 -10.92 7.53 2.79
CA THR A 66 -12.26 6.90 2.75
C THR A 66 -12.17 5.42 2.32
N LEU A 67 -12.93 5.03 1.29
CA LEU A 67 -13.08 3.65 0.85
C LEU A 67 -11.77 3.03 0.37
N GLY A 68 -10.91 3.80 -0.28
CA GLY A 68 -9.67 3.32 -0.89
C GLY A 68 -8.73 2.70 0.15
N GLY A 69 -8.29 3.49 1.13
CA GLY A 69 -7.35 3.01 2.16
C GLY A 69 -7.97 2.03 3.14
N VAL A 70 -9.28 2.13 3.43
CA VAL A 70 -9.96 1.15 4.28
C VAL A 70 -9.95 -0.24 3.64
N HIS A 71 -10.27 -0.34 2.35
CA HIS A 71 -10.28 -1.63 1.67
C HIS A 71 -8.87 -2.16 1.36
N GLU A 72 -7.91 -1.29 1.05
CA GLU A 72 -6.50 -1.69 0.89
C GLU A 72 -5.97 -2.39 2.15
N ILE A 73 -6.31 -1.87 3.33
CA ILE A 73 -5.91 -2.49 4.60
C ILE A 73 -6.75 -3.73 4.93
N ASN A 74 -8.08 -3.64 4.84
CA ASN A 74 -8.96 -4.69 5.38
C ASN A 74 -9.08 -5.92 4.47
N ARG A 75 -9.04 -5.77 3.13
CA ARG A 75 -9.22 -6.91 2.21
C ARG A 75 -8.13 -7.96 2.37
N PRO A 76 -6.81 -7.63 2.37
CA PRO A 76 -5.77 -8.63 2.57
C PRO A 76 -5.83 -9.26 3.96
N ARG A 77 -6.16 -8.47 4.99
CA ARG A 77 -6.30 -8.96 6.37
C ARG A 77 -7.39 -10.01 6.50
N VAL A 78 -8.58 -9.74 5.94
CA VAL A 78 -9.70 -10.68 5.95
C VAL A 78 -9.34 -11.94 5.16
N ALA A 79 -8.73 -11.80 3.99
CA ALA A 79 -8.37 -12.93 3.13
C ALA A 79 -7.32 -13.87 3.74
N LEU A 80 -6.44 -13.34 4.61
CA LEU A 80 -5.31 -14.05 5.19
C LEU A 80 -5.40 -14.23 6.70
N ASP A 81 -6.54 -13.92 7.29
CA ASP A 81 -6.81 -14.06 8.74
C ASP A 81 -5.83 -13.24 9.62
N ILE A 82 -5.45 -12.05 9.17
CA ILE A 82 -4.54 -11.15 9.88
C ILE A 82 -5.35 -10.23 10.82
N TRP A 83 -5.49 -10.71 12.04
CA TRP A 83 -6.17 -9.99 13.13
C TRP A 83 -5.17 -9.49 14.18
N GLY A 84 -5.53 -8.43 14.88
CA GLY A 84 -4.67 -7.77 15.86
C GLY A 84 -4.63 -6.26 15.68
N HIS A 85 -4.25 -5.58 16.75
CA HIS A 85 -4.18 -4.12 16.88
C HIS A 85 -2.78 -3.68 17.31
N ASP A 86 -1.75 -4.44 16.90
CA ASP A 86 -0.37 -4.30 17.35
C ASP A 86 0.62 -4.20 16.17
N VAL A 87 1.90 -4.08 16.50
CA VAL A 87 2.98 -3.96 15.51
C VAL A 87 3.10 -5.22 14.65
N GLU A 88 2.86 -6.41 15.22
CA GLU A 88 2.93 -7.67 14.47
C GLU A 88 1.85 -7.72 13.37
N ALA A 89 0.62 -7.30 13.69
CA ALA A 89 -0.47 -7.25 12.71
C ALA A 89 -0.15 -6.31 11.53
N VAL A 90 0.46 -5.15 11.81
CA VAL A 90 0.91 -4.21 10.76
C VAL A 90 2.00 -4.84 9.90
N LEU A 91 3.01 -5.47 10.51
CA LEU A 91 4.10 -6.12 9.77
C LEU A 91 3.62 -7.33 8.95
N LYS A 92 2.61 -8.07 9.41
CA LYS A 92 1.97 -9.13 8.62
C LYS A 92 1.22 -8.57 7.43
N TRP A 93 0.42 -7.52 7.64
CA TRP A 93 -0.34 -6.87 6.57
C TRP A 93 0.58 -6.31 5.48
N VAL A 94 1.64 -5.58 5.84
CA VAL A 94 2.50 -4.94 4.83
C VAL A 94 3.22 -5.95 3.94
N GLN A 95 3.44 -7.19 4.41
CA GLN A 95 4.01 -8.29 3.61
C GLN A 95 3.10 -8.74 2.47
N VAL A 96 1.79 -8.53 2.60
CA VAL A 96 0.76 -9.05 1.69
C VAL A 96 -0.09 -7.94 1.06
N ASP A 97 0.28 -6.70 1.34
CA ASP A 97 -0.37 -5.52 0.81
C ASP A 97 -0.09 -5.34 -0.69
N PRO A 98 -1.11 -5.10 -1.54
CA PRO A 98 -0.94 -4.92 -2.98
C PRO A 98 -0.17 -3.64 -3.37
N GLY A 99 -0.17 -2.61 -2.51
CA GLY A 99 0.58 -1.37 -2.71
C GLY A 99 2.03 -1.46 -2.22
N VAL A 100 2.38 -2.47 -1.42
CA VAL A 100 3.71 -2.63 -0.81
C VAL A 100 4.28 -4.04 -1.01
N GLY A 101 4.02 -4.98 -0.11
CA GLY A 101 4.75 -6.26 -0.03
C GLY A 101 4.57 -7.20 -1.22
N LEU A 102 3.50 -7.05 -2.00
CA LEU A 102 3.31 -7.85 -3.21
C LEU A 102 4.12 -7.34 -4.42
N ILE A 103 4.59 -6.09 -4.40
CA ILE A 103 5.22 -5.45 -5.56
C ILE A 103 6.64 -4.95 -5.32
N PHE A 104 7.04 -4.76 -4.07
CA PHE A 104 8.38 -4.32 -3.68
C PHE A 104 9.18 -5.45 -3.05
N ASP A 105 10.51 -5.36 -3.13
CA ASP A 105 11.37 -6.21 -2.30
C ASP A 105 11.46 -5.59 -0.92
N ILE A 106 10.89 -6.28 0.07
CA ILE A 106 10.81 -5.80 1.45
C ILE A 106 11.43 -6.77 2.43
N ASP A 107 11.77 -6.24 3.60
CA ASP A 107 12.17 -7.00 4.77
C ASP A 107 11.42 -6.46 5.98
N CYS A 108 10.88 -7.36 6.79
CA CYS A 108 10.11 -7.03 7.99
C CYS A 108 10.77 -7.67 9.20
N GLU A 109 11.12 -6.86 10.19
CA GLU A 109 11.74 -7.33 11.42
C GLU A 109 10.92 -6.88 12.62
N LEU A 110 10.36 -7.84 13.36
CA LEU A 110 9.73 -7.56 14.66
C LEU A 110 10.81 -7.58 15.74
N LYS A 111 11.26 -6.39 16.18
CA LYS A 111 12.30 -6.26 17.21
C LYS A 111 11.78 -6.69 18.58
N ASN A 112 10.54 -6.33 18.90
CA ASN A 112 9.79 -6.77 20.07
C ASN A 112 8.30 -6.45 19.87
N LYS A 113 7.45 -6.72 20.87
CA LYS A 113 5.99 -6.51 20.78
C LYS A 113 5.55 -5.08 20.43
N ASP A 114 6.37 -4.08 20.75
CA ASP A 114 6.03 -2.65 20.58
C ASP A 114 6.87 -1.98 19.48
N LEU A 115 7.76 -2.71 18.80
CA LEU A 115 8.70 -2.15 17.83
C LEU A 115 8.99 -3.11 16.67
N GLY A 116 8.82 -2.59 15.46
CA GLY A 116 9.06 -3.28 14.20
C GLY A 116 9.78 -2.37 13.21
N ILE A 117 10.51 -2.98 12.27
CA ILE A 117 11.19 -2.28 11.18
C ILE A 117 10.71 -2.86 9.85
N LEU A 118 10.24 -1.99 8.96
CA LEU A 118 10.00 -2.30 7.56
C LEU A 118 11.11 -1.67 6.72
N THR A 119 11.83 -2.48 5.96
CA THR A 119 12.83 -2.01 5.00
C THR A 119 12.32 -2.31 3.60
N ILE A 120 12.16 -1.27 2.77
CA ILE A 120 11.92 -1.43 1.34
C ILE A 120 13.27 -1.39 0.65
N LYS A 121 13.77 -2.57 0.24
CA LYS A 121 15.07 -2.71 -0.42
C LYS A 121 15.01 -2.15 -1.84
N ASP A 122 13.96 -2.50 -2.56
CA ASP A 122 13.79 -2.14 -3.96
C ASP A 122 12.35 -1.73 -4.27
N CYS A 123 12.19 -0.48 -4.73
CA CYS A 123 10.90 0.13 -5.03
C CYS A 123 10.79 0.42 -6.53
N ASN A 124 9.74 -0.12 -7.16
CA ASN A 124 9.51 0.06 -8.60
C ASN A 124 9.23 1.52 -8.96
N ALA A 125 8.54 2.27 -8.09
CA ALA A 125 8.27 3.68 -8.29
C ALA A 125 9.57 4.51 -8.24
N LEU A 126 10.42 4.26 -7.23
CA LEU A 126 11.73 4.91 -7.13
C LEU A 126 12.59 4.70 -8.38
N ARG A 127 12.64 3.46 -8.89
CA ARG A 127 13.36 3.16 -10.14
C ARG A 127 12.82 3.97 -11.32
N TYR A 128 11.52 4.20 -11.39
CA TYR A 128 10.93 5.04 -12.42
C TYR A 128 11.40 6.49 -12.28
N TYR A 129 11.32 7.08 -11.10
CA TYR A 129 11.72 8.47 -10.86
C TYR A 129 13.21 8.70 -11.12
N GLU A 130 14.07 7.79 -10.66
CA GLU A 130 15.52 7.86 -10.89
C GLU A 130 15.87 7.76 -12.38
N ARG A 131 15.22 6.84 -13.13
CA ARG A 131 15.44 6.71 -14.58
C ARG A 131 15.07 7.97 -15.35
N HIS A 132 13.99 8.66 -14.93
CA HIS A 132 13.50 9.87 -15.59
C HIS A 132 14.07 11.16 -14.98
N LYS A 133 14.87 11.06 -13.91
CA LYS A 133 15.42 12.19 -13.16
C LYS A 133 14.35 13.16 -12.65
N ASP A 134 13.17 12.64 -12.32
CA ASP A 134 12.02 13.42 -11.87
C ASP A 134 12.01 13.58 -10.35
N LYS A 135 12.74 14.59 -9.87
CA LYS A 135 12.87 14.87 -8.43
C LYS A 135 11.58 15.38 -7.81
N ALA A 136 10.78 16.16 -8.55
CA ALA A 136 9.55 16.72 -8.03
C ALA A 136 8.53 15.61 -7.77
N LEU A 137 8.38 14.67 -8.70
CA LEU A 137 7.50 13.53 -8.51
C LEU A 137 7.99 12.57 -7.43
N LEU A 138 9.31 12.38 -7.31
CA LEU A 138 9.92 11.64 -6.20
C LEU A 138 9.55 12.26 -4.84
N GLU A 139 9.77 13.56 -4.68
CA GLU A 139 9.50 14.29 -3.42
C GLU A 139 8.02 14.26 -3.08
N SER A 140 7.15 14.45 -4.08
CA SER A 140 5.69 14.35 -3.92
C SER A 140 5.24 12.95 -3.50
N ALA A 141 5.66 11.90 -4.23
CA ALA A 141 5.24 10.53 -3.97
C ALA A 141 5.76 10.01 -2.62
N CYS A 142 7.06 10.16 -2.35
CA CYS A 142 7.63 9.72 -1.07
C CYS A 142 7.15 10.58 0.11
N GLY A 143 6.87 11.86 -0.12
CA GLY A 143 6.25 12.74 0.88
C GLY A 143 4.83 12.31 1.22
N LEU A 144 4.05 11.91 0.21
CA LEU A 144 2.73 11.33 0.39
C LEU A 144 2.80 10.03 1.21
N ASP A 145 3.75 9.14 0.94
CA ASP A 145 3.92 7.91 1.73
C ASP A 145 4.21 8.22 3.21
N CYS A 146 5.08 9.20 3.49
CA CYS A 146 5.39 9.63 4.86
C CYS A 146 4.19 10.26 5.58
N TRP A 147 3.14 10.63 4.86
CA TRP A 147 1.87 11.08 5.41
C TRP A 147 0.82 9.95 5.46
N GLY A 148 0.74 9.13 4.42
CA GLY A 148 -0.29 8.12 4.20
C GLY A 148 -0.12 6.90 5.10
N PHE A 149 1.08 6.31 5.15
CA PHE A 149 1.30 5.12 5.98
C PHE A 149 1.05 5.34 7.47
N PRO A 150 1.55 6.43 8.11
CA PRO A 150 1.29 6.66 9.53
C PRO A 150 -0.21 6.79 9.85
N LYS A 151 -1.02 7.28 8.91
CA LYS A 151 -2.47 7.31 9.06
C LYS A 151 -3.14 5.99 8.77
N GLY A 152 -2.68 5.31 7.73
CA GLY A 152 -3.18 4.00 7.33
C GLY A 152 -3.16 3.04 8.51
N ILE A 153 -1.98 2.89 9.14
CA ILE A 153 -1.81 1.92 10.22
C ILE A 153 -2.61 2.24 11.49
N ARG A 154 -3.07 3.48 11.67
CA ARG A 154 -3.95 3.82 12.81
C ARG A 154 -5.34 3.21 12.70
N ARG A 155 -5.71 2.71 11.52
CA ARG A 155 -6.89 1.85 11.35
C ARG A 155 -6.74 0.51 12.06
N PHE A 156 -5.52 0.08 12.39
CA PHE A 156 -5.27 -1.04 13.29
C PHE A 156 -5.46 -0.60 14.74
N HIS A 157 -4.83 0.48 15.17
CA HIS A 157 -4.94 1.00 16.54
C HIS A 157 -4.53 2.49 16.60
N PRO A 158 -5.23 3.36 17.36
CA PRO A 158 -4.93 4.80 17.40
C PRO A 158 -3.52 5.14 17.91
N ASP A 159 -2.93 4.29 18.76
CA ASP A 159 -1.59 4.48 19.34
C ASP A 159 -0.47 3.91 18.47
N LEU A 160 -0.79 3.27 17.34
CA LEU A 160 0.25 2.84 16.41
C LEU A 160 0.84 4.06 15.68
N SER A 161 2.16 4.11 15.61
CA SER A 161 2.92 5.11 14.87
C SER A 161 3.82 4.43 13.85
N MET A 162 4.01 5.09 12.71
CA MET A 162 4.96 4.68 11.70
C MET A 162 5.75 5.89 11.26
N LYS A 163 7.07 5.74 11.18
CA LYS A 163 7.98 6.86 10.97
C LYS A 163 8.99 6.51 9.89
N CYS A 164 9.12 7.40 8.91
CA CYS A 164 10.21 7.39 7.95
C CYS A 164 11.54 7.59 8.70
N LEU A 165 12.36 6.54 8.81
CA LEU A 165 13.75 6.66 9.26
C LEU A 165 14.67 7.06 8.11
N LYS A 166 14.30 6.66 6.89
CA LYS A 166 15.00 6.98 5.65
C LYS A 166 14.02 6.98 4.48
N VAL A 167 14.16 7.96 3.61
CA VAL A 167 13.54 8.04 2.28
C VAL A 167 14.61 8.35 1.23
N PRO A 168 14.31 8.22 -0.08
CA PRO A 168 15.21 8.66 -1.15
C PRO A 168 15.61 10.15 -1.01
N PRO A 169 16.72 10.58 -1.62
CA PRO A 169 17.55 9.86 -2.60
C PRO A 169 18.46 8.79 -1.99
N ARG A 170 18.78 7.77 -2.78
CA ARG A 170 19.81 6.78 -2.42
C ARG A 170 21.21 7.31 -2.73
N GLN A 171 22.16 7.02 -1.87
CA GLN A 171 23.60 7.25 -2.03
C GLN A 171 24.26 6.18 -2.92
N GLY A 172 23.62 5.02 -3.10
CA GLY A 172 24.14 3.95 -3.94
C GLY A 172 23.09 2.92 -4.35
N PRO A 173 23.39 2.06 -5.35
CA PRO A 173 22.43 1.13 -5.92
C PRO A 173 21.99 0.00 -4.96
N HIS A 174 22.77 -0.26 -3.91
CA HIS A 174 22.48 -1.27 -2.89
C HIS A 174 21.86 -0.68 -1.63
N GLU A 175 21.71 0.64 -1.56
CA GLU A 175 21.04 1.27 -0.43
C GLU A 175 19.54 0.95 -0.50
N PRO A 176 18.89 0.63 0.64
CA PRO A 176 17.44 0.49 0.65
C PRO A 176 16.75 1.75 0.14
N ALA A 177 15.62 1.58 -0.55
CA ALA A 177 14.79 2.70 -1.01
C ALA A 177 14.30 3.54 0.19
N CYS A 178 13.72 2.89 1.19
CA CYS A 178 13.29 3.54 2.42
C CYS A 178 13.26 2.56 3.60
N ILE A 179 13.30 3.12 4.82
CA ILE A 179 13.26 2.37 6.08
C ILE A 179 12.26 3.04 6.99
N TRP A 180 11.40 2.21 7.60
CA TRP A 180 10.30 2.65 8.44
C TRP A 180 10.37 1.97 9.80
N GLU A 181 10.16 2.76 10.84
CA GLU A 181 9.87 2.26 12.18
C GLU A 181 8.36 2.12 12.32
N VAL A 182 7.88 1.01 12.84
CA VAL A 182 6.50 0.82 13.31
C VAL A 182 6.54 0.60 14.81
N ARG A 183 5.78 1.38 15.58
CA ARG A 183 5.87 1.38 17.04
C ARG A 183 4.50 1.55 17.68
N MET A 184 4.31 0.96 18.86
CA MET A 184 3.22 1.35 19.76
C MET A 184 3.65 2.60 20.55
N ASP A 185 3.08 3.76 20.21
CA ASP A 185 3.42 5.07 20.79
C ASP A 185 2.16 5.92 21.07
N PRO A 186 1.60 5.82 22.29
CA PRO A 186 0.43 6.60 22.70
C PRO A 186 0.66 8.12 22.75
N ALA A 187 1.92 8.57 22.77
CA ALA A 187 2.26 10.00 22.89
C ALA A 187 2.32 10.72 21.53
N HIS A 188 2.27 9.97 20.41
CA HIS A 188 2.40 10.56 19.09
C HIS A 188 1.12 11.29 18.65
N SER A 189 1.23 12.61 18.40
CA SER A 189 0.10 13.43 17.94
C SER A 189 -0.51 12.88 16.65
N SER A 190 -1.83 12.70 16.65
CA SER A 190 -2.58 12.27 15.47
C SER A 190 -2.56 13.35 14.40
N LEU A 191 -2.16 13.01 13.18
CA LEU A 191 -2.50 13.79 11.99
C LEU A 191 -3.68 13.09 11.31
N VAL A 192 -4.88 13.06 11.89
CA VAL A 192 -6.08 12.73 11.09
C VAL A 192 -6.54 14.05 10.47
N ASN A 193 -6.91 14.07 9.18
CA ASN A 193 -7.48 15.30 8.62
C ASN A 193 -8.78 15.60 9.40
N PRO A 194 -8.89 16.71 10.16
CA PRO A 194 -9.93 16.85 11.16
C PRO A 194 -11.36 16.96 10.59
N ALA A 195 -11.52 17.17 9.28
CA ALA A 195 -12.84 17.21 8.67
C ALA A 195 -12.83 16.78 7.19
N LEU A 196 -13.16 15.50 6.94
CA LEU A 196 -13.59 15.08 5.60
C LEU A 196 -14.88 15.82 5.21
N PRO A 197 -15.05 16.26 3.95
CA PRO A 197 -16.32 16.80 3.46
C PRO A 197 -17.49 15.83 3.67
N GLU A 198 -18.72 16.34 3.73
CA GLU A 198 -19.90 15.50 4.00
C GLU A 198 -20.05 14.32 3.02
N TYR A 199 -19.79 14.54 1.74
CA TYR A 199 -19.86 13.45 0.76
C TYR A 199 -18.80 12.37 1.01
N ALA A 200 -17.58 12.74 1.40
CA ALA A 200 -16.50 11.82 1.72
C ALA A 200 -16.82 11.03 3.00
N ARG A 201 -17.40 11.68 4.01
CA ARG A 201 -17.91 10.99 5.22
C ARG A 201 -19.01 10.00 4.89
N ARG A 202 -19.94 10.34 4.00
CA ARG A 202 -20.98 9.40 3.51
C ARG A 202 -20.37 8.24 2.72
N ALA A 203 -19.29 8.47 1.97
CA ALA A 203 -18.56 7.41 1.27
C ALA A 203 -17.83 6.49 2.26
N ALA A 204 -17.13 7.04 3.25
CA ALA A 204 -16.49 6.28 4.32
C ALA A 204 -17.48 5.44 5.13
N ALA A 205 -18.65 5.99 5.47
CA ALA A 205 -19.72 5.25 6.15
C ALA A 205 -20.32 4.10 5.32
N LYS A 206 -20.09 4.10 3.99
CA LYS A 206 -20.45 3.01 3.10
C LYS A 206 -19.36 1.96 2.97
N ALA A 207 -18.21 2.07 3.64
CA ALA A 207 -17.08 1.13 3.51
C ALA A 207 -17.36 -0.31 3.95
N ASP A 208 -18.56 -0.57 4.47
CA ASP A 208 -19.08 -1.89 4.83
C ASP A 208 -19.49 -2.76 3.63
N TRP A 209 -19.01 -2.48 2.40
CA TRP A 209 -19.25 -3.37 1.26
C TRP A 209 -18.55 -4.73 1.49
N ASP A 210 -19.31 -5.67 2.06
CA ASP A 210 -19.08 -7.11 2.12
C ASP A 210 -17.82 -7.57 2.89
N LEU A 211 -17.28 -6.74 3.78
CA LEU A 211 -16.19 -7.16 4.67
C LEU A 211 -16.73 -7.32 6.10
N PRO A 212 -16.54 -8.48 6.75
CA PRO A 212 -16.80 -8.57 8.17
C PRO A 212 -15.80 -7.65 8.88
N LEU A 213 -16.28 -6.51 9.38
CA LEU A 213 -15.57 -5.75 10.41
C LEU A 213 -15.57 -6.65 11.66
N ARG A 214 -14.46 -7.35 11.89
CA ARG A 214 -14.20 -8.10 13.13
C ARG A 214 -13.09 -7.41 13.89
#